data_AF-A0A4Y2I3D1-F1
#
_entry.id   AF-A0A4Y2I3D1-F1
#
_cell.length_a   1.000
_cell.length_b   1.000
_cell.length_c   1.000
_cell.angle_alpha   90.00
_cell.angle_beta   90.00
_cell.angle_gamma   90.00
#
_symmetry.space_group_name_H-M   'P 1'
#
loop_
_entity.id
_entity.type
_entity.pdbx_description
1 polymer ?
#
loop_
_entity_poly.entity_id
_entity_poly.type
_entity_poly.pdbx_seq_one_letter_code
_entity_poly.pdbx_strand_id
1 'polypeptide(L)'
;MFRKNSPMALMWSENDDDDDDEDDDDYEDIDDEEDDDDYDSQDESSRPVGNKAHQSPLPKITHKSPMAKVTIADFLSNPTAESLVALHKAKEDLMSVLPKDPTITDCLELFLKISLVVKLDDDSAKTAASKYADDLLSKAYSLDSEDATSFNNQFLVAIGLLKGEDQKPKVGLDISGPLLVIEHAVKQPYFHASTRNLLQLFLSQPLQYVTAGGKAKHVLMQTLYQF
;
A
#
# COMPACT_ATOMS: atom_id res chain seq x y z
N MET A 1 61.67 -18.04 43.01
CA MET A 1 62.17 -16.70 42.61
C MET A 1 61.37 -16.24 41.42
N PHE A 2 60.54 -15.20 41.60
CA PHE A 2 60.24 -14.08 40.70
C PHE A 2 58.99 -13.39 41.27
N ARG A 3 59.24 -12.29 41.98
CA ARG A 3 58.24 -11.33 42.44
C ARG A 3 57.86 -10.45 41.24
N LYS A 4 56.61 -9.99 41.20
CA LYS A 4 56.26 -8.59 40.94
C LYS A 4 54.81 -8.33 41.33
N ASN A 5 54.65 -7.51 42.36
CA ASN A 5 53.45 -6.75 42.67
C ASN A 5 53.02 -5.91 41.46
N SER A 6 51.71 -5.73 41.30
CA SER A 6 51.16 -4.49 40.74
C SER A 6 49.87 -4.10 41.52
N PRO A 7 49.59 -2.79 41.68
CA PRO A 7 48.75 -2.26 42.76
C PRO A 7 47.31 -1.93 42.33
N MET A 8 46.51 -1.56 43.34
CA MET A 8 45.17 -0.96 43.30
C MET A 8 44.93 0.06 42.16
N ALA A 9 43.72 0.04 41.62
CA ALA A 9 42.89 1.23 41.50
C ALA A 9 41.40 0.80 41.50
N LEU A 10 40.77 0.93 42.66
CA LEU A 10 39.33 1.02 42.80
C LEU A 10 38.89 2.34 42.16
N MET A 11 38.03 2.29 41.15
CA MET A 11 37.31 3.47 40.67
C MET A 11 35.82 3.23 40.89
N TRP A 12 35.40 3.57 42.10
CA TRP A 12 34.01 3.84 42.47
C TRP A 12 33.79 5.34 42.27
N SER A 13 32.77 5.71 41.48
CA SER A 13 32.03 6.98 41.50
C SER A 13 30.72 6.62 40.78
N GLU A 14 29.60 6.33 41.45
CA GLU A 14 28.78 7.25 42.26
C GLU A 14 28.63 8.61 41.58
N ASN A 15 27.57 8.73 40.78
CA ASN A 15 26.81 9.96 40.64
C ASN A 15 25.33 9.56 40.47
N ASP A 16 24.63 9.50 41.61
CA ASP A 16 23.20 9.77 41.69
C ASP A 16 23.01 11.25 41.36
N ASP A 17 22.02 11.57 40.54
CA ASP A 17 21.13 12.72 40.74
C ASP A 17 19.80 12.37 40.06
N ASP A 18 18.79 12.22 40.91
CA ASP A 18 17.37 12.21 40.62
C ASP A 18 16.95 13.48 39.86
N ASP A 19 16.03 13.34 38.92
CA ASP A 19 14.83 14.19 38.90
C ASP A 19 13.72 13.46 38.14
N ASP A 20 12.72 13.08 38.94
CA ASP A 20 11.32 12.91 38.54
C ASP A 20 10.87 14.14 37.72
N ASP A 21 10.18 13.91 36.62
CA ASP A 21 9.06 14.78 36.28
C ASP A 21 7.95 13.96 35.62
N GLU A 22 6.80 14.15 36.25
CA GLU A 22 5.55 13.41 36.19
C GLU A 22 4.77 13.63 34.88
N ASP A 23 3.83 12.71 34.64
CA ASP A 23 2.61 12.82 33.85
C ASP A 23 2.30 14.16 33.15
N ASP A 24 2.09 14.10 31.83
CA ASP A 24 0.90 14.75 31.26
C ASP A 24 0.31 13.89 30.13
N ASP A 25 -0.54 12.97 30.56
CA ASP A 25 -1.53 12.25 29.77
C ASP A 25 -2.57 13.26 29.23
N ASP A 26 -2.26 13.97 28.14
CA ASP A 26 -3.27 14.76 27.42
C ASP A 26 -3.94 13.89 26.35
N TYR A 27 -4.87 13.06 26.83
CA TYR A 27 -5.90 12.43 26.01
C TYR A 27 -6.89 13.52 25.57
N GLU A 28 -6.62 14.20 24.46
CA GLU A 28 -7.66 14.99 23.81
C GLU A 28 -8.70 14.07 23.16
N ASP A 29 -9.82 14.03 23.85
CA ASP A 29 -11.12 13.45 23.59
C ASP A 29 -11.72 13.90 22.24
N ILE A 30 -12.13 12.90 21.45
CA ILE A 30 -13.28 12.81 20.54
C ILE A 30 -13.86 14.14 19.99
N ASP A 31 -13.82 14.28 18.67
CA ASP A 31 -14.95 14.90 17.95
C ASP A 31 -15.37 13.98 16.79
N ASP A 32 -16.21 12.99 17.14
CA ASP A 32 -17.07 12.27 16.22
C ASP A 32 -18.17 13.24 15.76
N GLU A 33 -17.88 14.03 14.72
CA GLU A 33 -18.96 14.65 13.93
C GLU A 33 -19.60 13.57 13.04
N GLU A 34 -20.58 12.88 13.61
CA GLU A 34 -21.64 12.20 12.88
C GLU A 34 -22.42 13.26 12.07
N ASP A 35 -22.17 13.36 10.75
CA ASP A 35 -23.08 14.07 9.86
C ASP A 35 -24.14 13.09 9.34
N ASP A 36 -25.34 13.32 9.88
CA ASP A 36 -26.59 12.62 9.75
C ASP A 36 -27.24 12.85 8.37
N ASP A 37 -28.12 11.93 8.03
CA ASP A 37 -28.77 11.68 6.76
C ASP A 37 -29.53 12.87 6.14
N ASP A 38 -29.48 12.99 4.80
CA ASP A 38 -30.64 13.50 4.04
C ASP A 38 -30.78 12.78 2.69
N TYR A 39 -31.40 11.60 2.72
CA TYR A 39 -31.94 10.94 1.53
C TYR A 39 -33.36 11.45 1.27
N ASP A 40 -33.48 12.50 0.47
CA ASP A 40 -34.77 12.96 -0.07
C ASP A 40 -35.33 11.92 -1.08
N SER A 41 -36.19 11.04 -0.58
CA SER A 41 -37.06 10.18 -1.38
C SER A 41 -38.38 10.92 -1.66
N GLN A 42 -38.49 11.54 -2.84
CA GLN A 42 -39.79 11.89 -3.41
C GLN A 42 -40.27 10.80 -4.37
N ASP A 43 -41.10 9.93 -3.81
CA ASP A 43 -42.19 9.27 -4.52
C ASP A 43 -43.36 10.26 -4.65
N GLU A 44 -43.96 10.36 -5.84
CA GLU A 44 -45.40 10.10 -6.01
C GLU A 44 -45.91 10.45 -7.43
N SER A 45 -46.67 9.48 -7.94
CA SER A 45 -47.88 9.62 -8.76
C SER A 45 -47.80 10.22 -10.17
N SER A 46 -48.15 9.38 -11.17
CA SER A 46 -49.52 9.41 -11.76
C SER A 46 -49.62 8.58 -13.06
N ARG A 47 -50.39 7.49 -13.04
CA ARG A 47 -51.15 6.94 -14.18
C ARG A 47 -52.51 7.68 -14.23
N PRO A 48 -53.28 7.82 -15.35
CA PRO A 48 -53.73 6.69 -16.18
C PRO A 48 -54.04 6.90 -17.70
N VAL A 49 -53.98 5.76 -18.43
CA VAL A 49 -54.90 5.24 -19.49
C VAL A 49 -55.17 6.04 -20.79
N GLY A 50 -54.95 5.37 -21.94
CA GLY A 50 -55.79 5.57 -23.14
C GLY A 50 -55.19 5.25 -24.53
N ASN A 51 -55.27 3.98 -24.95
CA ASN A 51 -55.42 3.43 -26.32
C ASN A 51 -54.79 4.13 -27.56
N LYS A 52 -54.00 3.39 -28.36
CA LYS A 52 -54.45 2.73 -29.63
C LYS A 52 -53.26 2.09 -30.38
N ALA A 53 -53.56 0.95 -30.99
CA ALA A 53 -52.66 0.11 -31.76
C ALA A 53 -52.09 0.80 -33.00
N HIS A 54 -50.79 0.62 -33.23
CA HIS A 54 -50.22 0.44 -34.57
C HIS A 54 -48.97 -0.44 -34.48
N GLN A 55 -49.06 -1.64 -35.07
CA GLN A 55 -47.91 -2.50 -35.34
C GLN A 55 -47.07 -1.86 -36.44
N SER A 56 -45.84 -1.48 -36.09
CA SER A 56 -44.72 -1.31 -37.01
C SER A 56 -43.48 -1.90 -36.32
N PRO A 57 -42.71 -2.81 -36.94
CA PRO A 57 -41.56 -3.42 -36.29
C PRO A 57 -40.43 -2.39 -36.20
N LEU A 58 -40.23 -1.80 -35.02
CA LEU A 58 -39.02 -1.04 -34.72
C LEU A 58 -37.85 -2.02 -34.58
N PRO A 59 -36.70 -1.77 -35.24
CA PRO A 59 -35.50 -2.56 -35.02
C PRO A 59 -35.09 -2.39 -33.55
N LYS A 60 -34.90 -3.52 -32.85
CA LYS A 60 -34.32 -3.54 -31.51
C LYS A 60 -32.91 -2.97 -31.59
N ILE A 61 -32.77 -1.66 -31.37
CA ILE A 61 -31.47 -1.06 -31.12
C ILE A 61 -31.08 -1.54 -29.72
N THR A 62 -30.39 -2.67 -29.72
CA THR A 62 -29.70 -3.16 -28.53
C THR A 62 -28.51 -2.23 -28.35
N HIS A 63 -28.70 -1.12 -27.65
CA HIS A 63 -27.58 -0.34 -27.13
C HIS A 63 -26.90 -1.16 -26.03
N LYS A 64 -26.20 -2.23 -26.42
CA LYS A 64 -25.02 -2.64 -25.66
C LYS A 64 -24.02 -1.54 -25.94
N SER A 65 -23.98 -0.54 -25.05
CA SER A 65 -22.83 0.36 -25.01
C SER A 65 -21.59 -0.53 -24.96
N PRO A 66 -20.66 -0.44 -25.92
CA PRO A 66 -19.43 -1.18 -25.81
C PRO A 66 -18.76 -0.65 -24.54
N MET A 67 -18.66 -1.49 -23.50
CA MET A 67 -17.74 -1.23 -22.40
C MET A 67 -16.40 -0.91 -23.07
N ALA A 68 -15.96 0.34 -22.94
CA ALA A 68 -14.66 0.74 -23.45
C ALA A 68 -13.66 -0.25 -22.86
N LYS A 69 -12.95 -0.99 -23.72
CA LYS A 69 -11.93 -1.92 -23.26
C LYS A 69 -10.82 -1.09 -22.64
N VAL A 70 -10.68 -1.16 -21.32
CA VAL A 70 -9.57 -0.54 -20.61
C VAL A 70 -8.29 -1.23 -21.07
N THR A 71 -7.36 -0.50 -21.66
CA THR A 71 -6.04 -1.02 -22.03
C THR A 71 -5.03 -0.72 -20.93
N ILE A 72 -3.90 -1.44 -20.95
CA ILE A 72 -2.80 -1.17 -20.01
C ILE A 72 -2.29 0.27 -20.18
N ALA A 73 -2.24 0.79 -21.41
CA ALA A 73 -1.81 2.17 -21.67
C ALA A 73 -2.73 3.21 -21.03
N ASP A 74 -4.05 2.97 -21.08
CA ASP A 74 -5.05 3.83 -20.43
C ASP A 74 -4.85 3.85 -18.91
N PHE A 75 -4.68 2.66 -18.31
CA PHE A 75 -4.39 2.53 -16.89
C PHE A 75 -3.11 3.25 -16.49
N LEU A 76 -2.00 3.06 -17.22
CA LEU A 76 -0.72 3.67 -16.84
C LEU A 76 -0.73 5.20 -16.94
N SER A 77 -1.60 5.75 -17.79
CA SER A 77 -1.79 7.19 -17.98
C SER A 77 -2.70 7.80 -16.91
N ASN A 78 -3.75 7.09 -16.49
CA ASN A 78 -4.64 7.51 -15.41
C ASN A 78 -5.06 6.31 -14.54
N PRO A 79 -4.22 5.90 -13.57
CA PRO A 79 -4.49 4.73 -12.74
C PRO A 79 -5.73 4.93 -11.88
N THR A 80 -6.68 3.99 -11.96
CA THR A 80 -7.85 3.94 -11.07
C THR A 80 -8.10 2.52 -10.59
N ALA A 81 -8.81 2.38 -9.47
CA ALA A 81 -9.21 1.07 -8.94
C ALA A 81 -10.04 0.28 -9.97
N GLU A 82 -11.01 0.94 -10.61
CA GLU A 82 -11.88 0.33 -11.62
C GLU A 82 -11.09 -0.18 -12.84
N SER A 83 -10.12 0.61 -13.32
CA SER A 83 -9.29 0.23 -14.46
C SER A 83 -8.36 -0.92 -14.10
N LEU A 84 -7.77 -0.94 -12.90
CA LEU A 84 -6.97 -2.07 -12.41
C LEU A 84 -7.80 -3.37 -12.36
N VAL A 85 -9.01 -3.30 -11.79
CA VAL A 85 -9.93 -4.45 -11.71
C VAL A 85 -10.36 -4.92 -13.11
N ALA A 86 -10.59 -4.00 -14.04
CA ALA A 86 -10.93 -4.33 -15.43
C ALA A 86 -9.78 -5.08 -16.13
N LEU A 87 -8.54 -4.61 -15.98
CA LEU A 87 -7.35 -5.29 -16.51
C LEU A 87 -7.19 -6.69 -15.95
N HIS A 88 -7.35 -6.84 -14.63
CA HIS A 88 -7.24 -8.14 -13.97
C HIS A 88 -8.30 -9.13 -14.48
N LYS A 89 -9.56 -8.68 -14.61
CA LYS A 89 -10.66 -9.51 -15.17
C LYS A 89 -10.41 -9.89 -16.62
N ALA A 90 -9.81 -8.99 -17.40
CA ALA A 90 -9.40 -9.24 -18.78
C ALA A 90 -8.15 -10.13 -18.88
N LYS A 91 -7.49 -10.45 -17.75
CA LYS A 91 -6.23 -11.21 -17.67
C LYS A 91 -5.10 -10.55 -18.48
N GLU A 92 -5.09 -9.22 -18.48
CA GLU A 92 -4.02 -8.44 -19.08
C GLU A 92 -2.74 -8.65 -18.27
N ASP A 93 -1.61 -8.81 -18.97
CA ASP A 93 -0.30 -9.02 -18.37
C ASP A 93 0.39 -7.68 -18.14
N LEU A 94 0.33 -7.13 -16.91
CA LEU A 94 1.02 -5.89 -16.58
C LEU A 94 2.55 -6.01 -16.68
N MET A 95 3.13 -7.21 -16.59
CA MET A 95 4.58 -7.38 -16.75
C MET A 95 5.03 -7.07 -18.18
N SER A 96 4.12 -7.09 -19.16
CA SER A 96 4.45 -6.82 -20.57
C SER A 96 4.89 -5.38 -20.83
N VAL A 97 4.66 -4.44 -19.89
CA VAL A 97 5.08 -3.04 -20.02
C VAL A 97 6.48 -2.78 -19.50
N LEU A 98 7.04 -3.75 -18.76
CA LEU A 98 8.41 -3.67 -18.30
C LEU A 98 9.36 -3.77 -19.51
N PRO A 99 10.54 -3.12 -19.44
CA PRO A 99 11.54 -3.27 -20.49
C PRO A 99 12.02 -4.73 -20.56
N LYS A 100 12.67 -5.10 -21.68
CA LYS A 100 13.16 -6.47 -21.92
C LYS A 100 14.05 -6.99 -20.77
N ASP A 101 14.87 -6.11 -20.21
CA ASP A 101 15.77 -6.39 -19.09
C ASP A 101 15.38 -5.45 -17.94
N PRO A 102 14.34 -5.79 -17.14
CA PRO A 102 13.85 -4.91 -16.09
C PRO A 102 14.81 -4.84 -14.91
N THR A 103 14.88 -3.66 -14.31
CA THR A 103 15.55 -3.43 -13.03
C THR A 103 14.61 -3.67 -11.86
N ILE A 104 15.17 -3.73 -10.64
CA ILE A 104 14.38 -3.76 -9.40
C ILE A 104 13.49 -2.52 -9.33
N THR A 105 14.04 -1.33 -9.60
CA THR A 105 13.30 -0.06 -9.65
C THR A 105 12.10 -0.12 -10.59
N ASP A 106 12.26 -0.65 -11.83
CA ASP A 106 11.15 -0.72 -12.79
C ASP A 106 9.96 -1.53 -12.24
N CYS A 107 10.26 -2.66 -11.58
CA CYS A 107 9.25 -3.51 -10.96
C CYS A 107 8.56 -2.79 -9.79
N LEU A 108 9.35 -2.09 -8.95
CA LEU A 108 8.85 -1.38 -7.78
C LEU A 108 8.04 -0.13 -8.13
N GLU A 109 8.38 0.58 -9.19
CA GLU A 109 7.60 1.73 -9.69
C GLU A 109 6.23 1.28 -10.19
N LEU A 110 6.19 0.18 -10.95
CA LEU A 110 4.92 -0.39 -11.41
C LEU A 110 4.10 -0.94 -10.24
N PHE A 111 4.74 -1.63 -9.28
CA PHE A 111 4.12 -2.07 -8.03
C PHE A 111 3.48 -0.90 -7.26
N LEU A 112 4.21 0.21 -7.15
CA LEU A 112 3.69 1.38 -6.45
C LEU A 112 2.50 1.98 -7.20
N LYS A 113 2.58 2.10 -8.52
CA LYS A 113 1.48 2.64 -9.34
C LYS A 113 0.19 1.82 -9.20
N ILE A 114 0.28 0.48 -9.16
CA ILE A 114 -0.91 -0.37 -8.99
C ILE A 114 -1.44 -0.39 -7.55
N SER A 115 -0.58 -0.19 -6.55
CA SER A 115 -1.00 -0.24 -5.15
C SER A 115 -1.55 1.09 -4.65
N LEU A 116 -1.12 2.21 -5.23
CA LEU A 116 -1.64 3.55 -4.90
C LEU A 116 -3.13 3.74 -5.24
N VAL A 117 -3.71 2.93 -6.13
CA VAL A 117 -5.14 3.01 -6.44
C VAL A 117 -6.01 2.21 -5.47
N VAL A 118 -5.41 1.42 -4.58
CA VAL A 118 -6.11 0.54 -3.63
C VAL A 118 -6.59 1.35 -2.43
N LYS A 119 -7.84 1.12 -2.03
CA LYS A 119 -8.46 1.70 -0.83
C LYS A 119 -8.80 0.59 0.17
N LEU A 120 -9.00 0.97 1.43
CA LEU A 120 -9.25 0.04 2.53
C LEU A 120 -10.46 -0.87 2.28
N ASP A 121 -11.55 -0.31 1.77
CA ASP A 121 -12.83 -1.01 1.60
C ASP A 121 -13.06 -1.54 0.16
N ASP A 122 -12.00 -1.59 -0.66
CA ASP A 122 -12.07 -2.10 -2.04
C ASP A 122 -11.31 -3.43 -2.18
N ASP A 123 -11.96 -4.51 -1.75
CA ASP A 123 -11.41 -5.86 -1.83
C ASP A 123 -11.14 -6.31 -3.28
N SER A 124 -11.91 -5.80 -4.24
CA SER A 124 -11.73 -6.14 -5.66
C SER A 124 -10.42 -5.56 -6.18
N ALA A 125 -10.16 -4.28 -5.91
CA ALA A 125 -8.90 -3.64 -6.26
C ALA A 125 -7.73 -4.23 -5.47
N LYS A 126 -7.90 -4.49 -4.17
CA LYS A 126 -6.86 -5.13 -3.35
C LYS A 126 -6.48 -6.50 -3.91
N THR A 127 -7.45 -7.32 -4.29
CA THR A 127 -7.21 -8.64 -4.88
C THR A 127 -6.48 -8.54 -6.22
N ALA A 128 -6.92 -7.64 -7.10
CA ALA A 128 -6.28 -7.40 -8.39
C ALA A 128 -4.83 -6.93 -8.22
N ALA A 129 -4.60 -5.92 -7.37
CA ALA A 129 -3.28 -5.39 -7.06
C ALA A 129 -2.37 -6.47 -6.46
N SER A 130 -2.87 -7.28 -5.53
CA SER A 130 -2.12 -8.36 -4.88
C SER A 130 -1.60 -9.38 -5.89
N LYS A 131 -2.40 -9.75 -6.90
CA LYS A 131 -1.97 -10.68 -7.95
C LYS A 131 -0.85 -10.11 -8.80
N TYR A 132 -0.97 -8.86 -9.24
CA TYR A 132 0.10 -8.21 -9.99
C TYR A 132 1.34 -7.95 -9.12
N ALA A 133 1.16 -7.64 -7.84
CA ALA A 133 2.25 -7.47 -6.90
C ALA A 133 3.05 -8.75 -6.70
N ASP A 134 2.41 -9.92 -6.67
CA ASP A 134 3.11 -11.20 -6.58
C ASP A 134 4.09 -11.40 -7.75
N ASP A 135 3.65 -11.13 -8.97
CA ASP A 135 4.50 -11.23 -10.17
C ASP A 135 5.64 -10.20 -10.14
N LEU A 136 5.34 -8.95 -9.78
CA LEU A 136 6.30 -7.84 -9.75
C LEU A 136 7.35 -8.00 -8.66
N LEU A 137 6.93 -8.30 -7.43
CA LEU A 137 7.83 -8.44 -6.29
C LEU A 137 8.66 -9.72 -6.39
N SER A 138 8.06 -10.84 -6.81
CA SER A 138 8.83 -12.06 -7.08
C SER A 138 9.87 -11.82 -8.17
N LYS A 139 9.53 -11.07 -9.22
CA LYS A 139 10.50 -10.70 -10.26
C LYS A 139 11.59 -9.80 -9.68
N ALA A 140 11.24 -8.78 -8.90
CA ALA A 140 12.19 -7.86 -8.29
C ALA A 140 13.20 -8.58 -7.39
N TYR A 141 12.74 -9.49 -6.52
CA TYR A 141 13.64 -10.32 -5.70
C TYR A 141 14.58 -11.18 -6.56
N SER A 142 14.09 -11.75 -7.67
CA SER A 142 14.93 -12.58 -8.56
C SER A 142 16.03 -11.81 -9.27
N LEU A 143 15.95 -10.47 -9.31
CA LEU A 143 16.97 -9.60 -9.89
C LEU A 143 18.05 -9.22 -8.88
N ASP A 144 17.83 -9.46 -7.59
CA ASP A 144 18.85 -9.28 -6.57
C ASP A 144 19.76 -10.51 -6.53
N SER A 145 21.07 -10.29 -6.68
CA SER A 145 22.08 -11.35 -6.58
C SER A 145 22.56 -11.59 -5.15
N GLU A 146 22.13 -10.75 -4.20
CA GLU A 146 22.48 -10.82 -2.78
C GLU A 146 21.31 -11.32 -1.91
N ASP A 147 21.48 -11.32 -0.58
CA ASP A 147 20.45 -11.69 0.42
C ASP A 147 19.31 -10.65 0.55
N ALA A 148 18.77 -10.19 -0.59
CA ALA A 148 17.75 -9.14 -0.75
C ALA A 148 18.19 -7.72 -0.30
N THR A 149 19.49 -7.46 -0.12
CA THR A 149 20.01 -6.16 0.34
C THR A 149 19.65 -5.03 -0.62
N SER A 150 19.91 -5.22 -1.93
CA SER A 150 19.65 -4.20 -2.94
C SER A 150 18.16 -3.98 -3.11
N PHE A 151 17.38 -5.07 -3.11
CA PHE A 151 15.93 -5.02 -3.10
C PHE A 151 15.42 -4.21 -1.90
N ASN A 152 15.87 -4.50 -0.68
CA ASN A 152 15.38 -3.87 0.54
C ASN A 152 15.54 -2.35 0.53
N ASN A 153 16.73 -1.86 0.15
CA ASN A 153 16.99 -0.43 0.07
C ASN A 153 16.10 0.24 -0.98
N GLN A 154 16.03 -0.34 -2.18
CA GLN A 154 15.21 0.20 -3.27
C GLN A 154 13.72 0.13 -2.93
N PHE A 155 13.27 -0.92 -2.25
CA PHE A 155 11.90 -1.10 -1.82
C PHE A 155 11.48 -0.02 -0.82
N LEU A 156 12.26 0.18 0.25
CA LEU A 156 11.99 1.21 1.25
C LEU A 156 11.99 2.62 0.66
N VAL A 157 12.88 2.90 -0.29
CA VAL A 157 12.90 4.17 -1.03
C VAL A 157 11.65 4.29 -1.92
N ALA A 158 11.29 3.23 -2.64
CA ALA A 158 10.13 3.23 -3.52
C ALA A 158 8.81 3.47 -2.76
N ILE A 159 8.64 2.90 -1.58
CA ILE A 159 7.46 3.15 -0.73
C ILE A 159 7.60 4.39 0.18
N GLY A 160 8.72 5.12 0.10
CA GLY A 160 8.92 6.39 0.81
C GLY A 160 9.23 6.26 2.31
N LEU A 161 9.59 5.07 2.79
CA LEU A 161 10.06 4.87 4.18
C LEU A 161 11.54 5.24 4.37
N LEU A 162 12.30 5.32 3.28
CA LEU A 162 13.71 5.71 3.29
C LEU A 162 13.98 6.80 2.24
N LYS A 163 14.94 7.68 2.52
CA LYS A 163 15.44 8.65 1.56
C LYS A 163 16.43 7.97 0.60
N GLY A 164 16.22 8.14 -0.71
CA GLY A 164 17.22 7.74 -1.71
C GLY A 164 18.35 8.77 -1.82
N GLU A 165 19.54 8.31 -2.23
CA GLU A 165 20.70 9.20 -2.43
C GLU A 165 20.43 10.26 -3.51
N ASP A 166 19.91 9.82 -4.66
CA ASP A 166 19.61 10.66 -5.82
C ASP A 166 18.12 10.96 -6.00
N GLN A 167 17.26 10.42 -5.12
CA GLN A 167 15.80 10.58 -5.20
C GLN A 167 15.30 11.55 -4.14
N LYS A 168 14.42 12.47 -4.54
CA LYS A 168 13.72 13.33 -3.59
C LYS A 168 12.78 12.48 -2.73
N PRO A 169 12.65 12.77 -1.42
CA PRO A 169 11.67 12.09 -0.57
C PRO A 169 10.25 12.26 -1.12
N LYS A 170 9.40 11.24 -0.94
CA LYS A 170 8.00 11.24 -1.38
C LYS A 170 7.09 11.99 -0.39
N VAL A 171 7.42 13.26 -0.15
CA VAL A 171 6.77 14.09 0.87
C VAL A 171 5.26 14.16 0.64
N GLY A 172 4.48 13.77 1.64
CA GLY A 172 3.01 13.86 1.63
C GLY A 172 2.30 12.77 0.83
N LEU A 173 3.01 11.75 0.31
CA LEU A 173 2.38 10.61 -0.33
C LEU A 173 1.66 9.75 0.72
N ASP A 174 0.37 9.47 0.51
CA ASP A 174 -0.36 8.46 1.27
C ASP A 174 -0.04 7.07 0.75
N ILE A 175 0.54 6.23 1.62
CA ILE A 175 0.94 4.86 1.30
C ILE A 175 -0.04 3.82 1.84
N SER A 176 -1.25 4.20 2.25
CA SER A 176 -2.29 3.28 2.73
C SER A 176 -2.55 2.12 1.76
N GLY A 177 -2.76 2.42 0.47
CA GLY A 177 -2.94 1.40 -0.58
C GLY A 177 -1.74 0.45 -0.69
N PRO A 178 -0.51 0.96 -0.85
CA PRO A 178 0.72 0.16 -0.74
C PRO A 178 0.77 -0.75 0.49
N LEU A 179 0.48 -0.25 1.70
CA LEU A 179 0.51 -1.08 2.91
C LEU A 179 -0.49 -2.25 2.86
N LEU A 180 -1.68 -2.03 2.29
CA LEU A 180 -2.69 -3.08 2.14
C LEU A 180 -2.25 -4.19 1.17
N VAL A 181 -1.53 -3.83 0.11
CA VAL A 181 -1.01 -4.82 -0.85
C VAL A 181 0.22 -5.53 -0.27
N ILE A 182 1.08 -4.81 0.46
CA ILE A 182 2.23 -5.39 1.17
C ILE A 182 1.75 -6.41 2.20
N GLU A 183 0.64 -6.16 2.88
CA GLU A 183 0.07 -7.11 3.85
C GLU A 183 -0.27 -8.46 3.22
N HIS A 184 -0.69 -8.51 1.95
CA HIS A 184 -0.79 -9.76 1.22
C HIS A 184 0.59 -10.33 0.87
N ALA A 185 1.50 -9.48 0.36
CA ALA A 185 2.82 -9.88 -0.14
C ALA A 185 3.68 -10.52 0.96
N VAL A 186 3.66 -10.02 2.20
CA VAL A 186 4.48 -10.54 3.30
C VAL A 186 4.14 -11.98 3.66
N LYS A 187 2.92 -12.44 3.35
CA LYS A 187 2.47 -13.83 3.60
C LYS A 187 2.96 -14.80 2.52
N GLN A 188 3.49 -14.27 1.41
CA GLN A 188 3.90 -15.09 0.28
C GLN A 188 5.29 -15.70 0.49
N PRO A 189 5.54 -16.90 -0.07
CA PRO A 189 6.80 -17.60 0.11
C PRO A 189 8.01 -16.92 -0.55
N TYR A 190 7.78 -16.06 -1.55
CA TYR A 190 8.87 -15.29 -2.18
C TYR A 190 9.35 -14.13 -1.31
N PHE A 191 8.60 -13.73 -0.29
CA PHE A 191 8.89 -12.51 0.47
C PHE A 191 9.95 -12.83 1.54
N HIS A 192 11.08 -12.12 1.49
CA HIS A 192 12.22 -12.41 2.36
C HIS A 192 11.97 -11.97 3.80
N ALA A 193 12.47 -12.76 4.77
CA ALA A 193 12.36 -12.44 6.19
C ALA A 193 13.11 -11.14 6.57
N SER A 194 14.25 -10.86 5.93
CA SER A 194 15.00 -9.61 6.13
C SER A 194 14.15 -8.39 5.79
N THR A 195 13.35 -8.46 4.72
CA THR A 195 12.42 -7.40 4.33
C THR A 195 11.29 -7.21 5.33
N ARG A 196 10.72 -8.30 5.88
CA ARG A 196 9.69 -8.21 6.94
C ARG A 196 10.21 -7.47 8.17
N ASN A 197 11.40 -7.85 8.64
CA ASN A 197 12.05 -7.22 9.78
C ASN A 197 12.29 -5.72 9.56
N LEU A 198 12.73 -5.33 8.34
CA LEU A 198 12.90 -3.93 7.99
C LEU A 198 11.57 -3.18 7.96
N LEU A 199 10.54 -3.73 7.34
CA LEU A 199 9.21 -3.12 7.33
C LEU A 199 8.70 -2.91 8.77
N GLN A 200 8.83 -3.90 9.63
CA GLN A 200 8.43 -3.79 11.04
C GLN A 200 9.19 -2.66 11.75
N LEU A 201 10.51 -2.57 11.55
CA LEU A 201 11.34 -1.51 12.13
C LEU A 201 10.87 -0.13 11.66
N PHE A 202 10.79 0.10 10.34
CA PHE A 202 10.44 1.42 9.80
C PHE A 202 9.00 1.83 10.09
N LEU A 203 8.06 0.88 10.12
CA LEU A 203 6.66 1.15 10.44
C LEU A 203 6.41 1.31 11.95
N SER A 204 7.30 0.80 12.82
CA SER A 204 7.20 1.07 14.26
C SER A 204 7.46 2.53 14.64
N GLN A 205 8.13 3.28 13.76
CA GLN A 205 8.51 4.67 13.99
C GLN A 205 7.51 5.65 13.36
N PRO A 206 7.51 6.94 13.77
CA PRO A 206 6.82 7.99 13.06
C PRO A 206 7.29 8.09 11.60
N LEU A 207 6.34 8.19 10.66
CA LEU A 207 6.63 8.28 9.24
C LEU A 207 7.11 9.70 8.91
N GLN A 208 8.36 9.84 8.46
CA GLN A 208 8.98 11.16 8.27
C GLN A 208 8.60 11.84 6.95
N TYR A 209 8.29 11.06 5.91
CA TYR A 209 8.08 11.58 4.56
C TYR A 209 6.68 11.30 4.02
N VAL A 210 6.09 10.17 4.41
CA VAL A 210 4.82 9.67 3.89
C VAL A 210 3.77 9.63 4.99
N THR A 211 2.51 9.57 4.59
CA THR A 211 1.39 9.34 5.52
C THR A 211 0.82 7.94 5.28
N ALA A 212 0.15 7.38 6.29
CA ALA A 212 -0.54 6.12 6.15
C ALA A 212 -1.76 6.11 7.07
N GLY A 213 -2.89 5.62 6.57
CA GLY A 213 -4.10 5.40 7.35
C GLY A 213 -3.84 4.42 8.48
N GLY A 214 -4.31 4.77 9.69
CA GLY A 214 -4.05 3.98 10.90
C GLY A 214 -4.47 2.52 10.77
N LYS A 215 -5.63 2.24 10.16
CA LYS A 215 -6.11 0.87 9.91
C LYS A 215 -5.19 0.08 8.98
N ALA A 216 -4.76 0.65 7.86
CA ALA A 216 -3.88 -0.02 6.91
C ALA A 216 -2.51 -0.36 7.54
N LYS A 217 -1.93 0.60 8.26
CA LYS A 217 -0.69 0.40 9.02
C LYS A 217 -0.85 -0.68 10.09
N HIS A 218 -1.94 -0.62 10.87
CA HIS A 218 -2.20 -1.58 11.95
C HIS A 218 -2.33 -3.01 11.44
N VAL A 219 -3.10 -3.23 10.37
CA VAL A 219 -3.32 -4.56 9.80
C VAL A 219 -2.03 -5.16 9.24
N LEU A 220 -1.19 -4.36 8.57
CA LEU A 220 0.13 -4.81 8.13
C LEU A 220 1.04 -5.13 9.31
N MET A 221 1.10 -4.29 10.35
CA MET A 221 1.92 -4.54 11.53
C MET A 221 1.52 -5.84 12.24
N GLN A 222 0.21 -6.08 12.45
CA GLN A 222 -0.30 -7.33 13.00
C GLN A 222 0.13 -8.55 12.18
N THR A 223 0.11 -8.42 10.86
CA THR A 223 0.57 -9.48 9.95
C THR A 223 2.07 -9.71 10.08
N LEU A 224 2.89 -8.67 10.12
CA LEU A 224 4.35 -8.79 10.26
C LEU A 224 4.76 -9.51 11.55
N TYR A 225 4.03 -9.34 12.66
CA TYR A 225 4.30 -10.08 13.89
C TYR A 225 4.03 -11.59 13.81
N GLN A 226 3.37 -12.06 12.75
CA GLN A 226 3.02 -13.47 12.56
C GLN A 226 3.92 -14.21 11.57
N PHE A 227 4.78 -13.51 10.81
CA PHE A 227 5.57 -14.06 9.70
C PHE A 227 7.04 -13.62 9.75
#